data_AF-A0A2V7I457-F1
#
_entry.id   AF-A0A2V7I457-F1
#
_cell.length_a   1.000
_cell.length_b   1.000
_cell.length_c   1.000
_cell.angle_alpha   90.00
_cell.angle_beta   90.00
_cell.angle_gamma   90.00
#
_symmetry.space_group_name_H-M   'P 1'
#
loop_
_entity.id
_entity.type
_entity.pdbx_description
1 polymer ?
#
loop_
_entity_poly.entity_id
_entity_poly.type
_entity_poly.pdbx_seq_one_letter_code
_entity_poly.pdbx_strand_id
1 'polypeptide(L)' 'MQVQPYVFFDGRCEEALEFYRRALGAEVTMLMRYKDSPDPAMVQSGTEN' A
#
# COMPACT_ATOMS: atom_id res chain seq x y z
N MET A 1 23.39 7.83 1.92
CA MET A 1 22.27 7.52 2.85
C MET A 1 21.01 7.43 2.01
N GLN A 2 20.29 6.30 2.04
CA GLN A 2 19.05 6.09 1.29
C GLN A 2 17.86 6.28 2.24
N VAL A 3 16.89 7.11 1.85
CA VAL A 3 15.67 7.36 2.63
C VAL A 3 14.49 6.78 1.87
N GLN A 4 13.64 6.03 2.55
CA GLN A 4 12.40 5.47 2.01
C GLN A 4 11.21 6.01 2.83
N PRO A 5 10.47 7.01 2.31
CA PRO A 5 9.32 7.57 3.00
C PRO A 5 8.23 6.52 3.22
N TYR A 6 7.64 6.51 4.42
CA TYR A 6 6.51 5.66 4.78
C TYR A 6 5.29 6.55 5.04
N VAL A 7 4.25 6.38 4.23
CA VAL A 7 3.08 7.25 4.20
C VAL A 7 1.79 6.44 4.25
N PHE A 8 0.76 6.97 4.92
CA PHE A 8 -0.56 6.37 5.01
C PHE A 8 -1.55 7.15 4.15
N PHE A 9 -2.43 6.43 3.45
CA PHE A 9 -3.44 7.03 2.56
C PHE A 9 -4.88 6.77 3.01
N ASP A 10 -5.10 6.41 4.29
CA ASP A 10 -6.43 6.25 4.88
C ASP A 10 -7.39 5.37 4.03
N GLY A 11 -6.93 4.17 3.67
CA GLY A 11 -7.67 3.23 2.82
C GLY A 11 -7.62 3.51 1.31
N ARG A 12 -7.01 4.62 0.87
CA ARG A 12 -6.91 5.03 -0.56
C ARG A 12 -5.56 4.72 -1.21
N CYS A 13 -4.84 3.73 -0.68
CA CYS A 13 -3.51 3.37 -1.18
C CYS A 13 -3.53 2.96 -2.67
N GLU A 14 -4.58 2.26 -3.13
CA GLU A 14 -4.67 1.79 -4.52
C GLU A 14 -4.88 2.94 -5.51
N GLU A 15 -5.73 3.93 -5.16
CA GLU A 15 -5.88 5.16 -5.94
C GLU A 15 -4.58 5.98 -6.00
N ALA A 16 -3.90 6.10 -4.85
CA ALA A 16 -2.64 6.84 -4.76
C ALA A 16 -1.54 6.18 -5.60
N LEU A 17 -1.42 4.85 -5.57
CA LEU A 17 -0.49 4.10 -6.42
C LEU A 17 -0.73 4.40 -7.90
N GLU A 18 -1.99 4.29 -8.37
CA GLU A 18 -2.33 4.58 -9.77
C GLU A 18 -2.03 6.04 -10.17
N PHE A 19 -2.29 7.00 -9.28
CA PHE A 19 -1.93 8.39 -9.51
C PHE A 19 -0.42 8.55 -9.72
N TYR A 20 0.42 8.02 -8.82
CA TYR A 20 1.87 8.17 -8.93
C TYR A 20 2.47 7.41 -10.11
N ARG A 21 1.93 6.24 -10.46
CA ARG A 21 2.34 5.53 -11.69
C ARG A 21 2.13 6.41 -12.93
N ARG A 22 0.96 7.05 -13.05
CA ARG A 22 0.62 7.91 -14.20
C ARG A 22 1.37 9.23 -14.19
N ALA A 23 1.45 9.89 -13.04
CA ALA A 23 2.06 11.21 -12.90
C ALA A 23 3.58 11.20 -13.01
N LEU A 24 4.23 10.13 -12.52
CA LEU A 24 5.69 10.04 -12.40
C LEU A 24 6.31 8.96 -13.29
N GLY A 25 5.49 8.15 -13.98
CA GLY A 25 5.99 6.95 -14.67
C GLY A 25 6.53 5.90 -13.68
N ALA A 26 6.06 5.92 -12.44
CA ALA A 26 6.59 5.07 -11.37
C ALA A 26 6.25 3.60 -11.58
N GLU A 27 7.14 2.73 -11.10
CA GLU A 27 6.94 1.28 -11.05
C GLU A 27 6.51 0.84 -9.64
N VAL A 28 5.52 -0.04 -9.58
CA VAL A 28 5.12 -0.69 -8.33
C VAL A 28 5.99 -1.93 -8.15
N THR A 29 6.93 -1.88 -7.22
CA THR A 29 7.88 -2.98 -6.96
C THR A 29 7.29 -4.07 -6.09
N MET A 30 6.34 -3.74 -5.22
CA MET A 30 5.66 -4.67 -4.32
C MET A 30 4.26 -4.14 -3.98
N LEU A 31 3.28 -5.05 -3.92
CA LEU A 31 1.93 -4.77 -3.46
C LEU A 31 1.48 -5.93 -2.55
N MET A 32 1.04 -5.59 -1.34
CA MET A 32 0.48 -6.55 -0.38
C MET A 32 -0.84 -5.99 0.12
N ARG A 33 -1.89 -6.80 0.07
CA ARG A 33 -3.19 -6.45 0.68
C ARG A 33 -3.21 -6.91 2.12
N TYR A 34 -4.05 -6.29 2.94
CA TYR A 34 -4.12 -6.59 4.37
C TYR A 34 -4.39 -8.08 4.65
N LYS A 35 -5.33 -8.69 3.91
CA LYS A 35 -5.62 -10.13 3.96
C LYS A 35 -4.47 -11.07 3.57
N ASP A 36 -3.49 -10.56 2.83
CA ASP A 36 -2.31 -11.32 2.40
C ASP A 36 -1.15 -11.16 3.39
N SER A 37 -1.37 -10.48 4.53
CA SER A 37 -0.36 -10.27 5.56
C SER A 37 0.08 -11.62 6.16
N PRO A 38 1.41 -11.88 6.25
CA PRO A 38 1.92 -13.07 6.92
C PRO A 38 1.77 -13.00 8.44
N ASP A 39 1.52 -11.81 9.01
CA ASP A 39 1.26 -11.63 10.43
C ASP A 39 -0.25 -11.84 10.71
N PRO A 40 -0.63 -12.92 11.42
CA PRO A 40 -2.03 -13.22 11.72
C PRO A 40 -2.70 -12.17 12.62
N ALA A 41 -1.95 -11.37 13.39
CA ALA A 41 -2.51 -10.27 14.18
C ALA A 41 -3.01 -9.12 13.29
N MET A 42 -2.47 -9.02 12.07
CA MET A 42 -2.85 -8.07 11.03
C MET A 42 -3.88 -8.66 10.07
N VAL A 43 -4.52 -9.79 10.40
CA VAL A 43 -5.64 -10.37 9.64
C VAL A 43 -6.88 -10.29 10.52
N GLN A 44 -7.30 -9.08 10.89
CA GLN A 44 -8.57 -8.86 11.58
C GLN A 44 -9.73 -8.80 10.57
N SER A 45 -10.72 -9.67 10.74
CA SER A 45 -11.95 -9.63 9.95
C SER A 45 -12.73 -8.35 10.24
N GLY A 46 -12.88 -7.48 9.23
CA GLY A 46 -13.72 -6.27 9.29
C GLY A 46 -13.01 -4.94 9.01
N THR A 47 -11.71 -4.94 8.70
CA THR A 47 -10.93 -3.72 8.34
C THR A 47 -10.69 -3.57 6.83
N GLU A 48 -11.30 -4.41 6.00
CA GLU A 48 -11.26 -4.26 4.54
C GLU A 48 -12.44 -3.39 4.08
N ASN A 49 -12.14 -2.32 3.34
CA ASN A 49 -13.12 -1.44 2.69
C ASN A 49 -13.97 -2.18 1.66
#